data_AF-A0ABD5JK28-F1
#
_entry.id   AF-A0ABD5JK28-F1
#
_cell.length_a   1.000
_cell.length_b   1.000
_cell.length_c   1.000
_cell.angle_alpha   90.00
_cell.angle_beta   90.00
_cell.angle_gamma   90.00
#
_symmetry.space_group_name_H-M   'P 1'
#
loop_
_entity.id
_entity.type
_entity.pdbx_description
1 polymer ?
#
loop_
_entity_poly.entity_id
_entity_poly.type
_entity_poly.pdbx_seq_one_letter_code
_entity_poly.pdbx_strand_id
1 'polypeptide(L)'
;MHADRERVANLLGATALAITDDLLSAPASASRLSMSAAAALIVLRADPGVSVTELGRRVGLTQSAAVRMVDGLERDALVERRRTIGNWTGVHPTAKGRRTAGQLLTSRTSQLTGVLDGLGDTEIRRLGTLLAKLLDGLYQGSGSADRMCRLCDRAACTPDGVECPVGAADRAAARAAAEDEARTDHG
;
A
#
# COMPACT_ATOMS: atom_id res chain seq x y z
N MET A 1 -0.34 -33.64 7.24
CA MET A 1 -0.45 -32.36 7.97
C MET A 1 0.81 -31.48 7.89
N HIS A 2 2.01 -31.95 8.28
CA HIS A 2 3.24 -31.14 8.15
C HIS A 2 3.66 -30.96 6.67
N ALA A 3 3.71 -32.05 5.90
CA ALA A 3 4.01 -32.01 4.46
C ALA A 3 3.02 -31.16 3.66
N ASP A 4 1.73 -31.16 4.02
CA ASP A 4 0.72 -30.32 3.36
C ASP A 4 0.97 -28.83 3.62
N ARG A 5 1.38 -28.47 4.85
CA ARG A 5 1.70 -27.10 5.24
C ARG A 5 2.94 -26.60 4.52
N GLU A 6 3.99 -27.41 4.44
CA GLU A 6 5.22 -27.08 3.71
C GLU A 6 4.96 -26.89 2.22
N ARG A 7 4.18 -27.79 1.62
CA ARG A 7 3.75 -27.66 0.22
C ARG A 7 2.98 -26.36 -0.02
N VAL A 8 1.99 -26.05 0.82
CA VAL A 8 1.21 -24.81 0.69
C VAL A 8 2.08 -23.57 0.90
N ALA A 9 3.02 -23.59 1.85
CA ALA A 9 3.96 -22.48 2.06
C ALA A 9 4.86 -22.26 0.84
N ASN A 10 5.37 -23.34 0.24
CA ASN A 10 6.17 -23.25 -0.98
C ASN A 10 5.36 -22.71 -2.17
N LEU A 11 4.12 -23.14 -2.34
CA LEU A 11 3.21 -22.61 -3.37
C LEU A 11 2.94 -21.11 -3.15
N LEU A 12 2.65 -20.69 -1.92
CA LEU A 12 2.42 -19.29 -1.58
C LEU A 12 3.65 -18.42 -1.93
N GLY A 13 4.85 -18.90 -1.57
CA GLY A 13 6.10 -18.21 -1.89
C GLY A 13 6.35 -18.10 -3.40
N ALA A 14 6.17 -19.20 -4.13
CA ALA A 14 6.33 -19.23 -5.59
C ALA A 14 5.32 -18.32 -6.29
N THR A 15 4.05 -18.33 -5.88
CA THR A 15 3.01 -17.44 -6.41
C THR A 15 3.32 -15.97 -6.11
N ALA A 16 3.75 -15.65 -4.88
CA ALA A 16 4.11 -14.28 -4.52
C ALA A 16 5.30 -13.75 -5.35
N LEU A 17 6.30 -14.59 -5.61
CA LEU A 17 7.44 -14.25 -6.45
C LEU A 17 6.99 -14.01 -7.90
N ALA A 18 6.24 -14.95 -8.50
CA ALA A 18 5.78 -14.84 -9.87
C ALA A 18 4.90 -13.60 -10.10
N ILE A 19 4.00 -13.28 -9.16
CA ILE A 19 3.19 -12.06 -9.21
C ILE A 19 4.07 -10.81 -9.13
N THR A 20 5.08 -10.81 -8.25
CA THR A 20 5.97 -9.66 -8.10
C THR A 20 6.78 -9.43 -9.37
N ASP A 21 7.30 -10.50 -9.98
CA ASP A 21 8.05 -10.43 -11.23
C ASP A 21 7.18 -9.93 -12.39
N ASP A 22 5.92 -10.38 -12.49
CA ASP A 22 4.99 -9.87 -13.51
C ASP A 22 4.67 -8.37 -13.33
N LEU A 23 4.44 -7.94 -12.09
CA LEU A 23 4.22 -6.54 -11.75
C LEU A 23 5.45 -5.65 -12.06
N LEU A 24 6.66 -6.20 -11.95
CA LEU A 24 7.91 -5.48 -12.27
C LEU A 24 8.29 -5.54 -13.75
N SER A 25 7.87 -6.59 -14.46
CA SER A 25 8.20 -6.84 -15.88
C SER A 25 7.27 -6.11 -16.85
N ALA A 26 6.11 -5.64 -16.38
CA ALA A 26 5.21 -4.83 -17.17
C ALA A 26 5.99 -3.65 -17.80
N PRO A 27 6.00 -3.51 -19.14
CA PRO A 27 6.65 -2.37 -19.77
C PRO A 27 5.97 -1.12 -19.23
N ALA A 28 6.66 -0.40 -18.36
CA ALA A 28 6.16 0.74 -17.62
C ALA A 28 5.45 1.69 -18.58
N SER A 29 4.13 1.56 -18.69
CA SER A 29 3.36 2.33 -19.63
C SER A 29 3.38 3.77 -19.11
N ALA A 30 4.17 4.59 -19.82
CA ALA A 30 4.32 6.04 -19.67
C ALA A 30 5.02 6.62 -18.42
N SER A 31 5.46 5.85 -17.42
CA SER A 31 6.19 6.43 -16.28
C SER A 31 7.39 5.59 -15.81
N ARG A 32 8.62 6.08 -16.02
CA ARG A 32 9.88 5.53 -15.47
C ARG A 32 9.99 5.77 -13.95
N LEU A 33 8.92 5.50 -13.21
CA LEU A 33 8.89 5.73 -11.78
C LEU A 33 9.48 4.53 -11.04
N SER A 34 10.26 4.83 -10.00
CA SER A 34 10.63 3.80 -9.03
C SER A 34 9.40 3.35 -8.24
N MET A 35 9.48 2.17 -7.62
CA MET A 35 8.41 1.64 -6.77
C MET A 35 8.02 2.61 -5.64
N SER A 36 9.00 3.29 -5.02
CA SER A 36 8.74 4.29 -3.99
C SER A 36 8.03 5.52 -4.54
N ALA A 37 8.37 5.96 -5.75
CA ALA A 37 7.72 7.10 -6.39
C ALA A 37 6.27 6.77 -6.80
N ALA A 38 6.03 5.55 -7.31
CA ALA A 38 4.68 5.04 -7.58
C ALA A 38 3.84 4.96 -6.31
N ALA A 39 4.39 4.38 -5.23
CA ALA A 39 3.74 4.32 -3.92
C ALA A 39 3.42 5.71 -3.36
N ALA A 40 4.35 6.66 -3.49
CA ALA A 40 4.14 8.03 -3.03
C ALA A 40 2.97 8.71 -3.78
N LEU A 41 2.85 8.52 -5.09
CA LEU A 41 1.72 9.06 -5.85
C LEU A 41 0.38 8.42 -5.47
N ILE A 42 0.37 7.12 -5.17
CA ILE A 42 -0.83 6.43 -4.69
C ILE A 42 -1.24 6.96 -3.31
N VAL A 43 -0.28 7.12 -2.39
CA VAL A 43 -0.51 7.74 -1.08
C VAL A 43 -1.07 9.16 -1.24
N LEU A 44 -0.42 9.99 -2.05
CA LEU A 44 -0.82 11.39 -2.29
C LEU A 44 -2.17 11.52 -3.00
N ARG A 45 -2.59 10.50 -3.77
CA ARG A 45 -3.94 10.47 -4.35
C ARG A 45 -5.01 10.30 -3.27
N ALA A 46 -4.73 9.50 -2.24
CA ALA A 46 -5.64 9.26 -1.12
C ALA A 46 -5.57 10.36 -0.05
N ASP A 47 -4.37 10.85 0.24
CA ASP A 47 -4.10 11.83 1.31
C ASP A 47 -3.19 12.97 0.79
N PRO A 48 -3.75 13.94 0.03
CA PRO A 48 -3.01 15.08 -0.48
C PRO A 48 -2.61 16.04 0.65
N GLY A 49 -1.38 16.54 0.61
CA GLY A 49 -0.89 17.57 1.53
C GLY A 49 -0.03 17.06 2.68
N VAL A 50 0.20 15.75 2.78
CA VAL A 50 1.14 15.19 3.76
C VAL A 50 2.55 15.77 3.59
N SER A 51 3.29 15.88 4.70
CA SER A 51 4.68 16.35 4.67
C SER A 51 5.60 15.35 3.95
N VAL A 52 6.75 15.83 3.49
CA VAL A 52 7.79 14.95 2.88
C VAL A 52 8.24 13.85 3.86
N THR A 53 8.37 14.19 5.15
CA THR A 53 8.76 13.25 6.20
C THR A 53 7.72 12.15 6.38
N GLU A 54 6.44 12.53 6.46
CA GLU A 54 5.35 11.56 6.61
C GLU A 54 5.20 10.69 5.36
N LEU A 55 5.26 11.30 4.18
CA LEU A 55 5.25 10.56 2.92
C LEU A 55 6.38 9.52 2.86
N GLY A 56 7.60 9.92 3.25
CA GLY A 56 8.76 9.04 3.37
C GLY A 56 8.54 7.87 4.32
N ARG A 57 7.97 8.13 5.51
CA ARG A 57 7.64 7.10 6.51
C ARG A 57 6.70 6.05 5.93
N ARG A 58 5.63 6.49 5.24
CA ARG A 58 4.61 5.60 4.65
C ARG A 58 5.16 4.71 3.54
N VAL A 59 6.07 5.24 2.71
CA VAL A 59 6.68 4.45 1.61
C VAL A 59 7.95 3.70 2.03
N GLY A 60 8.37 3.81 3.30
CA GLY A 60 9.54 3.09 3.84
C GLY A 60 10.89 3.70 3.47
N LEU A 61 10.97 5.02 3.31
CA LEU A 61 12.22 5.74 2.99
C LEU A 61 12.77 6.51 4.17
N THR A 62 14.10 6.69 4.18
CA THR A 62 14.76 7.67 5.04
C THR A 62 14.40 9.09 4.62
N GLN A 63 14.56 10.07 5.51
CA GLN A 63 14.25 11.47 5.21
C GLN A 63 14.99 11.99 3.98
N SER A 64 16.29 11.71 3.86
CA SER A 64 17.09 12.15 2.70
C SER A 64 16.67 11.47 1.40
N ALA A 65 16.26 10.19 1.45
CA ALA A 65 15.71 9.50 0.29
C ALA A 65 14.32 10.02 -0.08
N ALA A 66 13.48 10.36 0.90
CA ALA A 66 12.16 10.93 0.69
C ALA A 66 12.24 12.31 0.02
N VAL A 67 13.17 13.18 0.44
CA VAL A 67 13.41 14.47 -0.21
C VAL A 67 13.79 14.27 -1.67
N ARG A 68 14.78 13.43 -1.98
CA ARG A 68 15.20 13.15 -3.36
C ARG A 68 14.07 12.57 -4.22
N MET A 69 13.25 11.70 -3.64
CA MET A 69 12.07 11.14 -4.32
C MET A 69 11.06 12.23 -4.67
N VAL A 70 10.71 13.10 -3.72
CA VAL A 70 9.77 14.21 -3.97
C VAL A 70 10.35 15.20 -4.97
N ASP A 71 11.64 15.53 -4.89
CA ASP A 71 12.29 16.41 -5.86
C ASP A 71 12.25 15.81 -7.28
N GLY A 72 12.38 14.48 -7.40
CA GLY A 72 12.17 13.78 -8.67
C GLY A 72 10.74 13.91 -9.19
N LEU A 73 9.76 13.67 -8.34
CA LEU A 73 8.35 13.79 -8.69
C LEU A 73 7.96 15.23 -9.07
N GLU A 74 8.53 16.24 -8.42
CA GLU A 74 8.32 17.65 -8.78
C GLU A 74 8.96 18.00 -10.12
N ARG A 75 10.19 17.54 -10.38
CA ARG A 75 10.87 17.70 -11.68
C ARG A 75 10.05 17.09 -12.82
N ASP A 76 9.37 15.97 -12.56
CA ASP A 76 8.49 15.31 -13.52
C ASP A 76 7.08 15.95 -13.61
N ALA A 77 6.83 17.03 -12.87
CA ALA A 77 5.55 17.74 -12.74
C ALA A 77 4.40 16.84 -12.25
N LEU A 78 4.71 15.83 -11.44
CA LEU A 78 3.74 14.89 -10.88
C LEU A 78 3.23 15.37 -9.51
N VAL A 79 4.04 16.08 -8.75
CA VAL A 79 3.66 16.69 -7.48
C VAL A 79 4.12 18.13 -7.40
N GLU A 80 3.63 18.85 -6.41
CA GLU A 80 4.07 20.19 -6.05
C GLU A 80 4.00 20.38 -4.53
N ARG A 81 4.96 21.10 -3.96
CA ARG A 81 4.95 21.54 -2.58
C ARG A 81 4.16 22.83 -2.42
N ARG A 82 3.17 22.82 -1.54
CA ARG A 82 2.36 23.99 -1.21
C ARG A 82 2.56 24.36 0.25
N ARG A 83 2.82 25.65 0.50
CA ARG A 83 2.72 26.19 1.86
C ARG A 83 1.25 26.18 2.28
N THR A 84 1.01 25.64 3.48
CA THR A 84 -0.31 25.67 4.12
C THR A 84 -0.24 26.66 5.30
N ILE A 85 -1.19 26.60 6.22
CA ILE A 85 -1.24 27.48 7.41
C ILE A 85 0.06 27.38 8.21
N GLY A 86 0.70 28.54 8.44
CA GLY A 86 1.99 28.64 9.13
C GLY A 86 3.21 28.33 8.24
N ASN A 87 4.23 27.69 8.82
CA ASN A 87 5.45 27.26 8.09
C ASN A 87 5.36 25.83 7.53
N TRP A 88 4.17 25.24 7.54
CA TRP A 88 3.99 23.85 7.11
C TRP A 88 3.93 23.74 5.58
N THR A 89 4.71 22.81 5.02
CA THR A 89 4.77 22.54 3.58
C THR A 89 4.27 21.14 3.30
N GLY A 90 3.14 21.04 2.61
CA GLY A 90 2.51 19.79 2.19
C GLY A 90 2.86 19.45 0.74
N VAL A 91 2.93 18.16 0.42
CA VAL A 91 3.11 17.68 -0.96
C VAL A 91 1.74 17.36 -1.54
N HIS A 92 1.43 17.88 -2.72
CA HIS A 92 0.16 17.66 -3.40
C HIS A 92 0.39 17.06 -4.79
N PRO A 93 -0.43 16.09 -5.24
CA PRO A 93 -0.34 15.63 -6.61
C PRO A 93 -0.93 16.67 -7.55
N THR A 94 -0.21 16.92 -8.66
CA THR A 94 -0.74 17.72 -9.77
C THR A 94 -1.85 16.94 -10.49
N ALA A 95 -2.52 17.58 -11.45
CA ALA A 95 -3.47 16.86 -12.32
C ALA A 95 -2.78 15.70 -13.08
N LYS A 96 -1.53 15.89 -13.49
CA LYS A 96 -0.70 14.84 -14.11
C LYS A 96 -0.44 13.71 -13.10
N GLY A 97 0.00 14.03 -11.89
CA GLY A 97 0.25 13.04 -10.83
C GLY A 97 -0.96 12.19 -10.49
N ARG A 98 -2.16 12.80 -10.39
CA ARG A 98 -3.40 12.05 -10.13
C ARG A 98 -3.74 11.08 -11.26
N ARG A 99 -3.58 11.49 -12.53
CA ARG A 99 -3.79 10.61 -13.69
C ARG A 99 -2.78 9.47 -13.70
N THR A 100 -1.51 9.75 -13.43
CA THR A 100 -0.46 8.72 -13.32
C THR A 100 -0.75 7.73 -12.19
N ALA A 101 -1.14 8.20 -11.01
CA ALA A 101 -1.58 7.32 -9.92
C ALA A 101 -2.78 6.44 -10.31
N GLY A 102 -3.71 6.99 -11.10
CA GLY A 102 -4.82 6.24 -11.70
C GLY A 102 -4.35 5.11 -12.61
N GLN A 103 -3.47 5.42 -13.55
CA GLN A 103 -2.92 4.44 -14.48
C GLN A 103 -2.14 3.34 -13.76
N LEU A 104 -1.35 3.69 -12.74
CA LEU A 104 -0.62 2.72 -11.91
C LEU A 104 -1.57 1.73 -11.22
N LEU A 105 -2.65 2.22 -10.62
CA LEU A 105 -3.63 1.38 -9.93
C LEU A 105 -4.41 0.52 -10.93
N THR A 106 -4.87 1.08 -12.05
CA THR A 106 -5.58 0.32 -13.09
C THR A 106 -4.72 -0.78 -13.70
N SER A 107 -3.46 -0.48 -14.02
CA SER A 107 -2.51 -1.47 -14.54
C SER A 107 -2.30 -2.60 -13.55
N ARG A 108 -2.00 -2.26 -12.30
CA ARG A 108 -1.81 -3.24 -11.23
C ARG A 108 -3.05 -4.12 -11.04
N THR A 109 -4.23 -3.53 -10.99
CA THR A 109 -5.49 -4.26 -10.85
C THR A 109 -5.71 -5.20 -12.02
N SER A 110 -5.53 -4.73 -13.26
CA SER A 110 -5.73 -5.55 -14.46
C SER A 110 -4.79 -6.76 -14.51
N GLN A 111 -3.52 -6.60 -14.13
CA GLN A 111 -2.57 -7.72 -14.07
C GLN A 111 -2.98 -8.73 -13.01
N LEU A 112 -3.30 -8.24 -11.80
CA LEU A 112 -3.68 -9.10 -10.68
C LEU A 112 -5.02 -9.81 -10.91
N THR A 113 -5.97 -9.20 -11.61
CA THR A 113 -7.22 -9.89 -11.99
C THR A 113 -6.95 -11.02 -12.97
N GLY A 114 -6.02 -10.83 -13.93
CA GLY A 114 -5.63 -11.88 -14.87
C GLY A 114 -5.06 -13.14 -14.21
N VAL A 115 -4.35 -12.98 -13.08
CA VAL A 115 -3.86 -14.11 -12.26
C VAL A 115 -5.01 -14.94 -11.68
N LEU A 116 -6.20 -14.36 -11.54
CA LEU A 116 -7.37 -14.98 -10.94
C LEU A 116 -8.33 -15.60 -11.97
N ASP A 117 -8.11 -15.40 -13.28
CA ASP A 117 -9.04 -15.83 -14.35
C ASP A 117 -9.35 -17.33 -14.38
N GLY A 118 -8.46 -18.16 -13.82
CA GLY A 118 -8.65 -19.61 -13.72
C GLY A 118 -9.52 -20.07 -12.55
N LEU A 119 -9.98 -19.16 -11.67
CA LEU A 119 -10.73 -19.48 -10.46
C LEU A 119 -12.22 -19.20 -10.64
N GLY A 120 -13.08 -20.12 -10.18
CA GLY A 120 -14.52 -19.88 -10.11
C GLY A 120 -14.90 -18.95 -8.95
N ASP A 121 -16.11 -18.38 -8.99
CA ASP A 121 -16.58 -17.40 -7.99
C ASP A 121 -16.46 -17.87 -6.53
N THR A 122 -16.73 -19.16 -6.28
CA THR A 122 -16.60 -19.74 -4.93
C THR A 122 -15.15 -19.82 -4.49
N GLU A 123 -14.23 -20.11 -5.41
CA GLU A 123 -12.78 -20.15 -5.13
C GLU A 123 -12.25 -18.74 -4.90
N ILE A 124 -12.66 -17.76 -5.71
CA ILE A 124 -12.35 -16.33 -5.52
C ILE A 124 -12.76 -15.88 -4.11
N ARG A 125 -13.99 -16.16 -3.68
CA ARG A 125 -14.48 -15.79 -2.33
C ARG A 125 -13.67 -16.46 -1.22
N ARG A 126 -13.35 -17.75 -1.38
CA ARG A 126 -12.54 -18.50 -0.40
C ARG A 126 -11.13 -17.95 -0.34
N LEU A 127 -10.51 -17.67 -1.48
CA LEU A 127 -9.19 -17.08 -1.57
C LEU A 127 -9.17 -15.70 -0.91
N GLY A 128 -10.16 -14.84 -1.17
CA GLY A 128 -10.29 -13.54 -0.50
C GLY A 128 -10.34 -13.66 1.02
N THR A 129 -11.08 -14.62 1.54
CA THR A 129 -11.15 -14.89 2.99
C THR A 129 -9.80 -15.34 3.55
N LEU A 130 -9.08 -16.21 2.85
CA LEU A 130 -7.75 -16.68 3.27
C LEU A 130 -6.70 -15.56 3.21
N LEU A 131 -6.71 -14.76 2.14
CA LEU A 131 -5.82 -13.60 1.99
C LEU A 131 -6.04 -12.58 3.09
N ALA A 132 -7.29 -12.29 3.47
CA ALA A 132 -7.59 -11.39 4.58
C ALA A 132 -6.96 -11.86 5.90
N LYS A 133 -7.04 -13.16 6.21
CA LYS A 133 -6.39 -13.76 7.39
C LYS A 133 -4.87 -13.70 7.33
N LEU A 134 -4.28 -13.98 6.17
CA LEU A 134 -2.83 -13.91 5.99
C LEU A 134 -2.31 -12.47 6.14
N LEU A 135 -3.03 -11.49 5.60
CA LEU A 135 -2.69 -10.08 5.71
C LEU A 135 -2.75 -9.57 7.15
N ASP A 136 -3.76 -9.97 7.92
CA ASP A 136 -3.80 -9.67 9.37
C ASP A 136 -2.57 -10.26 10.08
N GLY A 137 -2.26 -11.54 9.87
CA GLY A 137 -1.07 -12.17 10.47
C GLY A 137 0.25 -11.49 10.08
N LEU A 138 0.40 -11.08 8.82
CA LEU A 138 1.56 -10.30 8.37
C LEU A 138 1.60 -8.91 9.03
N TYR A 139 0.44 -8.28 9.22
CA TYR A 139 0.36 -6.99 9.91
C TYR A 139 0.90 -7.10 11.33
N GLN A 140 0.48 -8.11 12.08
CA GLN A 140 0.96 -8.33 13.45
C GLN A 140 2.49 -8.45 13.54
N GLY A 141 3.16 -8.96 12.49
CA GLY A 141 4.62 -9.03 12.43
C GLY A 141 5.33 -7.73 12.05
N SER A 142 4.64 -6.81 11.37
CA SER A 142 5.25 -5.58 10.82
C SER A 142 4.83 -4.30 11.53
N GLY A 143 3.63 -4.27 12.12
CA GLY A 143 3.03 -3.13 12.80
C GLY A 143 2.80 -1.90 11.91
N SER A 144 2.82 -2.03 10.58
CA SER A 144 2.73 -0.87 9.68
C SER A 144 1.84 -1.11 8.46
N ALA A 145 0.57 -0.68 8.58
CA ALA A 145 -0.40 -0.72 7.50
C ALA A 145 0.08 0.08 6.28
N ASP A 146 0.64 1.27 6.52
CA ASP A 146 1.16 2.14 5.47
C ASP A 146 2.22 1.44 4.61
N ARG A 147 3.21 0.80 5.25
CA ARG A 147 4.29 0.13 4.52
C ARG A 147 3.80 -1.10 3.78
N MET A 148 2.91 -1.86 4.41
CA MET A 148 2.35 -3.10 3.86
C MET A 148 1.47 -2.84 2.63
N CYS A 149 0.60 -1.85 2.72
CA CYS A 149 -0.43 -1.59 1.73
C CYS A 149 -0.14 -0.34 0.87
N ARG A 150 1.11 0.11 0.76
CA ARG A 150 1.53 1.33 0.03
C ARG A 150 1.19 1.37 -1.47
N LEU A 151 0.81 0.24 -2.07
CA LEU A 151 0.35 0.12 -3.47
C LEU A 151 -1.11 -0.34 -3.57
N CYS A 152 -1.84 -0.34 -2.45
CA CYS A 152 -3.23 -0.77 -2.40
C CYS A 152 -4.11 0.20 -3.17
N ASP A 153 -4.98 -0.33 -4.03
CA ASP A 153 -6.17 0.40 -4.46
C ASP A 153 -7.22 0.28 -3.35
N ARG A 154 -7.37 1.36 -2.57
CA ARG A 154 -8.30 1.34 -1.45
C ARG A 154 -9.75 1.16 -1.90
N ALA A 155 -10.14 1.75 -3.04
CA ALA A 155 -11.50 1.64 -3.54
C ALA A 155 -11.85 0.19 -3.91
N ALA A 156 -10.90 -0.52 -4.53
CA ALA A 156 -11.07 -1.94 -4.86
C ALA A 156 -10.96 -2.86 -3.63
N CYS A 157 -10.20 -2.47 -2.59
CA CYS A 157 -10.02 -3.26 -1.38
C CYS A 157 -11.22 -3.19 -0.42
N THR A 158 -11.96 -2.08 -0.43
CA THR A 158 -13.12 -1.86 0.43
C THR A 158 -14.35 -1.47 -0.38
N PRO A 159 -14.80 -2.33 -1.32
CA PRO A 159 -16.03 -2.08 -2.07
C PRO A 159 -17.21 -2.08 -1.10
N ASP A 160 -18.18 -1.21 -1.33
CA ASP A 160 -19.44 -1.15 -0.56
C ASP A 160 -19.26 -1.11 0.98
N GLY A 161 -18.15 -0.54 1.45
CA GLY A 161 -17.85 -0.42 2.87
C GLY A 161 -17.35 -1.70 3.54
N VAL A 162 -17.01 -2.75 2.77
CA VAL A 162 -16.32 -3.94 3.29
C VAL A 162 -15.07 -3.50 4.06
N GLU A 163 -14.90 -4.02 5.27
CA GLU A 163 -13.79 -3.62 6.12
C GLU A 163 -12.45 -4.13 5.57
N CYS A 164 -11.45 -3.25 5.49
CA CYS A 164 -10.10 -3.65 5.14
C CYS A 164 -9.46 -4.44 6.29
N PRO A 165 -8.95 -5.66 6.05
CA PRO A 165 -8.37 -6.49 7.11
C PRO A 165 -7.18 -5.84 7.80
N VAL A 166 -6.26 -5.24 7.02
CA VAL A 166 -5.08 -4.55 7.58
C VAL A 166 -5.47 -3.29 8.34
N GLY A 167 -6.45 -2.52 7.83
CA GLY A 167 -6.93 -1.33 8.53
C GLY A 167 -7.70 -1.65 9.82
N ALA A 168 -8.41 -2.78 9.84
CA ALA A 168 -9.07 -3.28 11.06
C ALA A 168 -8.02 -3.66 12.12
N ALA A 169 -7.01 -4.43 11.71
CA ALA A 169 -5.88 -4.83 12.55
C ALA A 169 -5.15 -3.60 13.13
N ASP A 170 -4.90 -2.59 12.29
CA ASP A 170 -4.23 -1.35 12.70
C ASP A 170 -5.02 -0.55 13.74
N ARG A 171 -6.33 -0.39 13.55
CA ARG A 171 -7.19 0.24 14.55
C ARG A 171 -7.30 -0.56 15.84
N ALA A 172 -7.29 -1.90 15.76
CA ALA A 172 -7.32 -2.76 16.94
C ALA A 172 -6.01 -2.62 17.75
N ALA A 173 -4.86 -2.63 17.08
CA ALA A 173 -3.56 -2.42 17.73
C ALA A 173 -3.47 -1.03 18.39
N ALA A 174 -3.92 0.03 17.70
CA ALA A 174 -3.94 1.38 18.27
C ALA A 174 -4.82 1.50 19.51
N ARG A 175 -5.98 0.82 19.54
CA ARG A 175 -6.86 0.77 20.71
C ARG A 175 -6.21 0.05 21.90
N ALA A 176 -5.61 -1.11 21.65
CA ALA A 176 -4.91 -1.87 22.70
C ALA A 176 -3.76 -1.06 23.32
N ALA A 177 -2.98 -0.34 22.49
CA ALA A 177 -1.91 0.53 22.98
C ALA A 177 -2.44 1.66 23.88
N ALA A 178 -3.53 2.32 23.48
CA ALA A 178 -4.14 3.38 24.28
C ALA A 178 -4.71 2.88 25.62
N GLU A 179 -5.27 1.66 25.65
CA GLU A 179 -5.75 1.03 26.88
C GLU A 179 -4.61 0.65 27.84
N ASP A 180 -3.48 0.18 27.29
CA ASP A 180 -2.29 -0.13 28.07
C ASP A 180 -1.66 1.14 28.69
N GLU A 181 -1.55 2.22 27.92
CA GLU A 181 -1.08 3.53 28.42
C GLU A 181 -1.99 4.07 29.54
N ALA A 182 -3.31 3.98 29.37
CA ALA A 182 -4.26 4.39 30.39
C ALA A 182 -4.14 3.56 31.69
N ARG A 183 -3.80 2.27 31.59
CA ARG A 183 -3.58 1.39 32.75
C ARG A 183 -2.28 1.71 33.48
N THR A 184 -1.22 2.09 32.76
CA THR A 184 0.05 2.48 33.38
C THR A 184 0.02 3.85 34.06
N ASP A 185 -0.84 4.77 33.61
CA ASP A 185 -0.98 6.09 34.23
C ASP A 185 -1.84 6.09 35.52
N HIS A 186 -2.61 5.02 35.77
CA HIS A 186 -3.49 4.87 36.94
C HIS A 186 -2.97 3.90 38.01
N GLY A 187 -1.74 3.38 37.88
CA GLY A 187 -1.09 2.46 38.83
C GLY A 187 0.19 3.03 39.41
#